data_AF-A0A353MDG6-F1
#
_entry.id   AF-A0A353MDG6-F1
#
_cell.length_a   1.000
_cell.length_b   1.000
_cell.length_c   1.000
_cell.angle_alpha   90.00
_cell.angle_beta   90.00
_cell.angle_gamma   90.00
#
_symmetry.space_group_name_H-M   'P 1'
#
loop_
_entity.id
_entity.type
_entity.pdbx_description
1 polymer ?
#
loop_
_entity_poly.entity_id
_entity_poly.type
_entity_poly.pdbx_seq_one_letter_code
_entity_poly.pdbx_strand_id
1 'polypeptide(L)'
;MAKKLRCTYEMEIDVEFENPEAAKAYFIDGEWKTVFYRLDDLQEVAEHLSLCFHNEHDRWDSEAKSFRRDIEGYGRYFKQADGTYKVDAASAAEIGTMITVAYESELDNAGTYEV
;
A
#
# COMPACT_ATOMS: atom_id res chain seq x y z
N MET A 1 -0.54 -39.55 -11.64
CA MET A 1 0.37 -38.54 -12.19
C MET A 1 -0.03 -37.18 -11.63
N ALA A 2 0.92 -36.37 -11.15
CA ALA A 2 0.62 -35.01 -10.71
C ALA A 2 0.47 -34.09 -11.94
N LYS A 3 -0.61 -33.31 -12.01
CA LYS A 3 -0.83 -32.30 -13.07
C LYS A 3 -0.24 -30.98 -12.59
N LYS A 4 0.75 -30.45 -13.32
CA LYS A 4 1.29 -29.10 -13.08
C LYS A 4 0.44 -28.09 -13.85
N LEU A 5 -0.02 -27.05 -13.17
CA LEU A 5 -0.72 -25.90 -13.73
C LEU A 5 0.13 -24.65 -13.48
N ARG A 6 0.15 -23.72 -14.43
CA ARG A 6 0.88 -22.44 -14.32
C ARG A 6 -0.11 -21.30 -14.50
N CYS A 7 0.01 -20.30 -13.63
CA CYS A 7 -0.67 -19.00 -13.74
C CYS A 7 0.41 -17.91 -13.73
N THR A 8 0.16 -16.82 -14.44
CA THR A 8 0.98 -15.60 -14.44
C THR A 8 0.13 -14.47 -13.88
N TYR A 9 0.77 -13.53 -13.19
CA TYR A 9 0.13 -12.37 -12.61
C TYR A 9 1.10 -11.20 -12.67
N GLU A 10 0.60 -10.03 -13.05
CA GLU A 10 1.35 -8.78 -13.10
C GLU A 10 0.67 -7.74 -12.21
N MET A 11 1.49 -6.94 -11.52
CA MET A 11 1.04 -5.95 -10.56
C MET A 11 1.95 -4.75 -10.57
N GLU A 12 1.33 -3.59 -10.48
CA GLU A 12 1.99 -2.31 -10.26
C GLU A 12 1.40 -1.66 -8.99
N ILE A 13 2.27 -1.19 -8.10
CA ILE A 13 1.88 -0.44 -6.91
C ILE A 13 2.68 0.86 -6.89
N ASP A 14 1.97 1.97 -7.06
CA ASP A 14 2.56 3.30 -6.96
C ASP A 14 2.33 3.87 -5.57
N VAL A 15 3.38 4.41 -4.97
CA VAL A 15 3.33 5.11 -3.68
C VAL A 15 3.72 6.56 -3.91
N GLU A 16 2.81 7.48 -3.62
CA GLU A 16 3.01 8.91 -3.73
C GLU A 16 3.05 9.55 -2.33
N PHE A 17 4.11 10.31 -2.05
CA PHE A 17 4.21 11.17 -0.88
C PHE A 17 3.93 12.62 -1.30
N GLU A 18 2.83 13.21 -0.84
CA GLU A 18 2.48 14.59 -1.21
C GLU A 18 3.55 15.62 -0.75
N ASN A 19 4.23 15.33 0.36
CA ASN A 19 5.39 16.08 0.87
C ASN A 19 6.53 15.10 1.23
N PRO A 20 7.43 14.80 0.28
CA PRO A 20 8.55 13.87 0.49
C PRO A 20 9.47 14.28 1.64
N GLU A 21 9.71 15.58 1.85
CA GLU A 21 10.59 16.05 2.93
C GLU A 21 10.01 15.74 4.32
N ALA A 22 8.69 15.90 4.49
CA ALA A 22 8.02 15.51 5.73
C ALA A 22 8.03 13.99 5.93
N ALA A 23 7.76 13.21 4.87
CA ALA A 23 7.84 11.76 4.92
C ALA A 23 9.25 11.30 5.34
N LYS A 24 10.29 11.88 4.76
CA LYS A 24 11.68 11.56 5.07
C LYS A 24 12.00 11.93 6.52
N ALA A 25 11.58 13.11 6.97
CA ALA A 25 11.77 13.55 8.35
C ALA A 25 11.15 12.57 9.36
N TYR A 26 10.00 11.97 9.02
CA TYR A 26 9.33 10.97 9.87
C TYR A 26 9.96 9.58 9.77
N PHE A 27 9.99 8.98 8.57
CA PHE A 27 10.39 7.57 8.36
C PHE A 27 11.90 7.35 8.45
N ILE A 28 12.71 8.32 7.98
CA ILE A 28 14.15 8.15 7.84
C ILE A 28 14.90 8.89 8.92
N ASP A 29 14.58 10.15 9.18
CA ASP A 29 15.36 10.96 10.13
C ASP A 29 14.79 10.90 11.57
N GLY A 30 13.55 10.45 11.72
CA GLY A 30 12.83 10.39 12.99
C GLY A 30 13.02 9.08 13.77
N GLU A 31 12.29 8.98 14.88
CA GLU A 31 12.29 7.79 15.75
C GLU A 31 11.55 6.60 15.14
N TRP A 32 10.79 6.81 14.06
CA TRP A 32 10.05 5.72 13.43
C TRP A 32 10.96 4.53 13.05
N LYS A 33 12.13 4.81 12.45
CA LYS A 33 13.08 3.76 12.05
C LYS A 33 13.73 3.01 13.21
N THR A 34 13.69 3.56 14.43
CA THR A 34 14.25 2.91 15.62
C THR A 34 13.25 1.94 16.23
N VAL A 35 11.95 2.15 15.96
CA VAL A 35 10.83 1.33 16.45
C VAL A 35 10.43 0.24 15.46
N PHE A 36 10.39 0.56 14.16
CA PHE A 36 9.85 -0.33 13.12
C PHE A 36 10.95 -0.92 12.25
N TYR A 37 11.37 -0.20 11.21
CA TYR A 37 12.28 -0.69 10.19
C TYR A 37 13.38 0.33 9.90
N ARG A 38 14.61 -0.15 9.74
CA ARG A 38 15.72 0.70 9.32
C ARG A 38 15.74 0.78 7.80
N LEU A 39 15.23 1.89 7.28
CA LEU A 39 15.21 2.25 5.86
C LEU A 39 16.07 3.50 5.68
N ASP A 40 16.79 3.59 4.56
CA ASP A 40 17.79 4.63 4.34
C ASP A 40 17.29 5.76 3.41
N ASP A 41 16.25 5.53 2.60
CA ASP A 41 15.61 6.55 1.76
C ASP A 41 14.11 6.30 1.51
N LEU A 42 13.45 7.22 0.82
CA LEU A 42 12.01 7.12 0.51
C LEU A 42 11.67 6.06 -0.53
N GLN A 43 12.63 5.63 -1.35
CA GLN A 43 12.42 4.54 -2.28
C GLN A 43 12.27 3.23 -1.51
N GLU A 44 13.15 2.97 -0.54
CA GLU A 44 13.03 1.80 0.34
C GLU A 44 11.73 1.84 1.16
N VAL A 45 11.28 3.03 1.58
CA VAL A 45 9.98 3.23 2.23
C VAL A 45 8.84 2.83 1.30
N ALA A 46 8.86 3.28 0.04
CA ALA A 46 7.84 2.93 -0.95
C ALA A 46 7.83 1.43 -1.26
N GLU A 47 9.01 0.80 -1.43
CA GLU A 47 9.15 -0.64 -1.68
C GLU A 47 8.66 -1.49 -0.50
N HIS A 48 8.99 -1.09 0.73
CA HIS A 48 8.54 -1.81 1.91
C HIS A 48 7.04 -1.61 2.16
N LEU A 49 6.54 -0.38 2.00
CA LEU A 49 5.12 -0.08 2.09
C LEU A 49 4.33 -0.87 1.04
N SER A 50 4.77 -0.91 -0.21
CA SER A 50 4.06 -1.62 -1.28
C SER A 50 3.97 -3.13 -0.99
N LEU A 51 5.04 -3.75 -0.47
CA LEU A 51 5.03 -5.13 -0.01
C LEU A 51 4.03 -5.35 1.13
N CYS A 52 4.07 -4.51 2.17
CA CYS A 52 3.12 -4.60 3.28
C CYS A 52 1.68 -4.39 2.82
N PHE A 53 1.47 -3.45 1.90
CA PHE A 53 0.17 -3.13 1.33
C PHE A 53 -0.40 -4.30 0.54
N HIS A 54 0.42 -4.96 -0.29
CA HIS A 54 0.03 -6.14 -1.04
C HIS A 54 -0.39 -7.30 -0.13
N ASN A 55 0.33 -7.49 0.97
CA ASN A 55 0.06 -8.58 1.91
C ASN A 55 -1.17 -8.31 2.81
N GLU A 56 -1.56 -7.05 3.01
CA GLU A 56 -2.73 -6.71 3.83
C GLU A 56 -4.04 -6.81 3.02
N HIS A 57 -5.06 -7.38 3.64
CA HIS A 57 -6.38 -7.51 3.04
C HIS A 57 -7.28 -6.31 3.35
N ASP A 58 -8.16 -5.98 2.41
CA ASP A 58 -9.21 -4.99 2.64
C ASP A 58 -10.15 -5.43 3.78
N ARG A 59 -10.47 -4.48 4.66
CA ARG A 59 -11.47 -4.62 5.72
C ARG A 59 -12.54 -3.56 5.54
N TRP A 60 -13.80 -3.94 5.66
CA TRP A 60 -14.90 -2.96 5.61
C TRP A 60 -14.96 -2.16 6.91
N ASP A 61 -14.96 -0.84 6.79
CA ASP A 61 -15.19 0.08 7.89
C ASP A 61 -16.64 0.60 7.84
N SER A 62 -17.44 0.28 8.85
CA SER A 62 -18.86 0.65 8.89
C SER A 62 -19.10 2.13 9.17
N GLU A 63 -18.19 2.80 9.87
CA GLU A 63 -18.31 4.21 10.22
C GLU A 63 -17.97 5.09 9.01
N ALA A 64 -16.83 4.79 8.37
CA ALA A 64 -16.40 5.48 7.16
C ALA A 64 -17.15 5.04 5.90
N LYS A 65 -17.87 3.90 5.95
CA LYS A 65 -18.53 3.26 4.81
C LYS A 65 -17.58 3.06 3.62
N SER A 66 -16.36 2.63 3.91
CA SER A 66 -15.33 2.36 2.90
C SER A 66 -14.48 1.17 3.30
N PHE A 67 -13.77 0.59 2.34
CA PHE A 67 -12.74 -0.41 2.61
C PHE A 67 -11.47 0.27 3.10
N ARG A 68 -10.77 -0.37 4.02
CA ARG A 68 -9.47 0.08 4.53
C ARG A 68 -8.46 -1.04 4.65
N ARG A 69 -7.18 -0.67 4.65
CA ARG A 69 -6.05 -1.51 5.07
C ARG A 69 -5.33 -0.84 6.22
N ASP A 70 -5.05 -1.59 7.27
CA ASP A 70 -4.26 -1.11 8.41
C ASP A 70 -2.84 -1.63 8.24
N ILE A 71 -1.91 -0.74 7.88
CA ILE A 71 -0.52 -1.11 7.62
C ILE A 71 0.31 -0.75 8.85
N GLU A 72 0.81 -1.76 9.56
CA GLU A 72 1.60 -1.56 10.78
C GLU A 72 2.82 -0.68 10.50
N GLY A 73 2.97 0.38 11.31
CA GLY A 73 4.00 1.40 11.13
C GLY A 73 3.68 2.46 10.06
N TYR A 74 2.78 2.21 9.11
CA TYR A 74 2.49 3.14 8.01
C TYR A 74 1.11 3.79 8.08
N GLY A 75 0.29 3.38 9.03
CA GLY A 75 -1.02 3.97 9.31
C GLY A 75 -2.17 3.24 8.60
N ARG A 76 -3.33 3.89 8.63
CA ARG A 76 -4.58 3.33 8.09
C ARG A 76 -4.91 3.97 6.76
N TYR A 77 -5.12 3.16 5.74
CA TYR A 77 -5.41 3.60 4.38
C TYR A 77 -6.85 3.29 4.00
N PHE A 78 -7.58 4.27 3.49
CA PHE A 78 -8.96 4.13 3.03
C PHE A 78 -9.04 4.17 1.51
N LYS A 79 -9.84 3.26 0.95
CA LYS A 79 -10.12 3.19 -0.47
C LYS A 79 -10.93 4.40 -0.92
N GLN A 80 -10.50 5.01 -2.02
CA GLN A 80 -11.13 6.15 -2.66
C GLN A 80 -12.02 5.71 -3.82
N ALA A 81 -12.84 6.62 -4.32
CA ALA A 81 -13.76 6.34 -5.43
C ALA A 81 -13.04 6.04 -6.76
N ASP A 82 -11.82 6.56 -6.94
CA ASP A 82 -10.97 6.32 -8.11
C ASP A 82 -10.17 5.00 -8.03
N GLY A 83 -10.31 4.24 -6.93
CA GLY A 83 -9.62 2.97 -6.72
C GLY A 83 -8.30 3.09 -5.96
N THR A 84 -7.77 4.30 -5.76
CA THR A 84 -6.57 4.53 -4.94
C THR A 84 -6.87 4.37 -3.46
N TYR A 85 -5.83 4.34 -2.63
CA TYR A 85 -5.93 4.32 -1.18
C TYR A 85 -5.18 5.51 -0.60
N LYS A 86 -5.79 6.21 0.36
CA LYS A 86 -5.17 7.36 1.04
C LYS A 86 -5.07 7.10 2.53
N VAL A 87 -3.93 7.45 3.12
CA VAL A 87 -3.75 7.37 4.56
C VAL A 87 -4.74 8.30 5.28
N ASP A 88 -5.25 7.90 6.44
CA ASP A 88 -6.22 8.67 7.18
C ASP A 88 -5.62 9.97 7.75
N ALA A 89 -6.50 10.93 8.07
CA ALA A 89 -6.04 12.26 8.49
C ALA A 89 -5.22 12.22 9.79
N ALA A 90 -5.47 11.26 10.68
CA ALA A 90 -4.72 11.12 11.93
C ALA A 90 -3.28 10.65 11.67
N SER A 91 -3.12 9.60 10.86
CA SER A 91 -1.81 9.10 10.44
C SER A 91 -1.07 10.14 9.60
N ALA A 92 -1.77 10.81 8.66
CA ALA A 92 -1.18 11.87 7.85
C ALA A 92 -0.65 13.03 8.71
N ALA A 93 -1.37 13.41 9.76
CA ALA A 93 -0.94 14.47 10.68
C ALA A 93 0.29 14.06 11.51
N GLU A 94 0.39 12.78 11.87
CA GLU A 94 1.57 12.24 12.57
C GLU A 94 2.80 12.19 11.67
N ILE A 95 2.64 11.69 10.44
CA ILE A 95 3.71 11.59 9.43
C ILE A 95 4.10 12.99 8.92
N GLY A 96 3.15 13.93 8.91
CA GLY A 96 3.32 15.26 8.34
C GLY A 96 3.06 15.33 6.83
N THR A 97 2.56 14.25 6.22
CA THR A 97 2.14 14.22 4.82
C THR A 97 1.01 13.23 4.59
N MET A 98 0.20 13.50 3.56
CA MET A 98 -0.65 12.48 2.95
C MET A 98 0.20 11.51 2.13
N ILE A 99 -0.21 10.24 2.13
CA ILE A 99 0.37 9.18 1.31
C ILE A 99 -0.76 8.54 0.52
N THR A 100 -0.56 8.42 -0.79
CA THR A 100 -1.49 7.75 -1.70
C THR A 100 -0.85 6.48 -2.25
N VAL A 101 -1.61 5.40 -2.29
CA VAL A 101 -1.21 4.12 -2.90
C VAL A 101 -2.17 3.80 -4.02
N ALA A 102 -1.69 3.73 -5.26
CA ALA A 102 -2.42 3.14 -6.38
C ALA A 102 -2.05 1.66 -6.47
N TYR A 103 -3.05 0.79 -6.63
CA TYR A 103 -2.85 -0.65 -6.69
C TYR A 103 -3.54 -1.17 -7.95
N GLU A 104 -2.75 -1.46 -8.96
CA GLU A 104 -3.22 -1.99 -10.24
C GLU A 104 -2.75 -3.42 -10.40
N SER A 105 -3.67 -4.29 -10.84
CA SER A 105 -3.29 -5.67 -11.11
C SER A 105 -4.10 -6.28 -12.23
N GLU A 106 -3.39 -6.90 -13.15
CA GLU A 106 -3.97 -7.63 -14.26
C GLU A 106 -3.74 -9.12 -14.05
N LEU A 107 -4.83 -9.87 -14.03
CA LEU A 107 -4.77 -11.32 -14.13
C LEU A 107 -4.92 -11.68 -15.60
N ASP A 108 -3.93 -12.38 -16.16
CA ASP A 108 -4.10 -13.00 -17.48
C ASP A 108 -5.41 -13.80 -17.49
N ASN A 109 -6.25 -13.55 -18.50
CA ASN A 109 -7.52 -14.26 -18.64
C ASN A 109 -7.28 -15.77 -18.55
N ALA A 110 -7.95 -16.42 -17.60
CA ALA A 110 -7.85 -17.86 -17.42
C ALA A 110 -8.53 -18.59 -18.58
N GLY A 111 -7.77 -18.81 -19.66
CA GLY A 111 -8.18 -19.59 -20.82
C GLY A 111 -9.08 -18.85 -21.81
N THR A 112 -8.95 -19.23 -23.08
CA THR A 112 -9.92 -18.96 -24.13
C THR A 112 -11.07 -19.97 -23.99
N TYR A 113 -12.29 -19.48 -23.75
CA TYR A 113 -13.49 -20.32 -23.88
C TYR A 113 -14.01 -20.15 -25.31
N GLU A 114 -13.96 -21.23 -26.10
CA GLU A 114 -14.76 -21.32 -27.33
C GLU A 114 -16.22 -21.58 -26.91
N VAL A 115 -17.13 -20.74 -27.40
CA VAL A 115 -18.59 -20.93 -27.31
C VAL A 115 -19.05 -21.79 -28.47
#